data_AF-A0A150K2V3-F1
#
_entry.id   AF-A0A150K2V3-F1
#
_cell.length_a   1.000
_cell.length_b   1.000
_cell.length_c   1.000
_cell.angle_alpha   90.00
_cell.angle_beta   90.00
_cell.angle_gamma   90.00
#
_symmetry.space_group_name_H-M   'P 1'
#
loop_
_entity.id
_entity.type
_entity.pdbx_description
1 polymer ?
#
loop_
_entity_poly.entity_id
_entity_poly.type
_entity_poly.pdbx_seq_one_letter_code
_entity_poly.pdbx_strand_id
1 'polypeptide(L)'
;MSRITNDLFDIGELAHHGPEDAFIAVMTFLGAFCIMFMVNAKLAFVTLIIVPFLVWIITYCNMKMNEAWGKMYGEIAEVNARVEDSVAGVRVVQSFTNENYEITQFQKNNKRFRKAKLLAYKTMALTNSSTYMMSRLIVLAVLVYGAWLVYSGELKYGELVGFVLYVNVLFKPIDKISAIMELYPKGMAGFKRFTELLDRTPDVRDRENAVEVPALNGNIVFNNVSSASLIRAASLC
;
A
#
# COMPACT_ATOMS: atom_id res chain seq x y z
N MET A 1 8.46 -17.36 -11.47
CA MET A 1 7.43 -16.74 -12.35
C MET A 1 6.65 -15.63 -11.64
N SER A 2 6.02 -15.89 -10.47
CA SER A 2 5.31 -14.85 -9.69
C SER A 2 6.11 -13.56 -9.49
N ARG A 3 7.43 -13.64 -9.21
CA ARG A 3 8.31 -12.46 -9.11
C ARG A 3 8.32 -11.58 -10.36
N ILE A 4 8.50 -12.15 -11.56
CA ILE A 4 8.61 -11.35 -12.78
C ILE A 4 7.27 -10.69 -13.10
N THR A 5 6.16 -11.42 -12.98
CA THR A 5 4.83 -10.89 -13.34
C THR A 5 4.31 -9.89 -12.32
N ASN A 6 4.42 -10.19 -11.01
CA ASN A 6 3.92 -9.30 -9.96
C ASN A 6 4.83 -8.08 -9.76
N ASP A 7 6.16 -8.24 -9.84
CA ASP A 7 7.07 -7.09 -9.68
C ASP A 7 6.93 -6.13 -10.88
N LEU A 8 6.82 -6.63 -12.12
CA LEU A 8 6.51 -5.75 -13.27
C LEU A 8 5.14 -5.08 -13.15
N PHE A 9 4.14 -5.78 -12.63
CA PHE A 9 2.81 -5.21 -12.40
C PHE A 9 2.89 -4.05 -11.40
N ASP A 10 3.52 -4.25 -10.25
CA ASP A 10 3.66 -3.20 -9.21
C ASP A 10 4.47 -1.99 -9.71
N ILE A 11 5.52 -2.23 -10.52
CA ILE A 11 6.29 -1.16 -11.16
C ILE A 11 5.42 -0.40 -12.17
N GLY A 12 4.67 -1.13 -13.01
CA GLY A 12 3.81 -0.53 -14.02
C GLY A 12 2.67 0.29 -13.40
N GLU A 13 2.07 -0.22 -12.32
CA GLU A 13 1.03 0.47 -11.56
C GLU A 13 1.58 1.77 -10.95
N LEU A 14 2.76 1.73 -10.32
CA LEU A 14 3.44 2.93 -9.82
C LEU A 14 3.80 3.92 -10.94
N ALA A 15 4.36 3.44 -12.05
CA ALA A 15 4.78 4.27 -13.17
C ALA A 15 3.60 4.97 -13.87
N HIS A 16 2.43 4.35 -13.88
CA HIS A 16 1.21 4.92 -14.45
C HIS A 16 0.49 5.83 -13.45
N HIS A 17 0.06 5.29 -12.31
CA HIS A 17 -0.79 6.02 -11.38
C HIS A 17 -0.04 7.01 -10.49
N GLY A 18 1.24 6.77 -10.16
CA GLY A 18 2.02 7.66 -9.31
C GLY A 18 2.10 9.09 -9.87
N PRO A 19 2.62 9.29 -11.09
CA PRO A 19 2.66 10.60 -11.73
C PRO A 19 1.27 11.18 -12.03
N GLU A 20 0.32 10.36 -12.47
CA GLU A 20 -1.05 10.78 -12.77
C GLU A 20 -1.75 11.35 -11.54
N ASP A 21 -1.73 10.61 -10.42
CA ASP A 21 -2.38 11.02 -9.18
C ASP A 21 -1.70 12.24 -8.56
N ALA A 22 -0.36 12.33 -8.67
CA ALA A 22 0.38 13.48 -8.20
C ALA A 22 0.02 14.73 -9.01
N PHE A 23 -0.07 14.59 -10.33
CA PHE A 23 -0.49 15.66 -11.22
C PHE A 23 -1.92 16.11 -10.90
N ILE A 24 -2.88 15.18 -10.80
CA ILE A 24 -4.28 15.49 -10.44
C ILE A 24 -4.35 16.19 -9.08
N ALA A 25 -3.63 15.70 -8.07
CA ALA A 25 -3.63 16.29 -6.73
C ALA A 25 -3.13 17.75 -6.76
N VAL A 26 -1.99 18.00 -7.41
CA VAL A 26 -1.40 19.34 -7.51
C VAL A 26 -2.29 20.27 -8.34
N MET A 27 -2.75 19.84 -9.52
CA MET A 27 -3.61 20.67 -10.37
C MET A 27 -4.94 21.00 -9.68
N THR A 28 -5.56 20.02 -9.02
CA THR A 28 -6.84 20.21 -8.33
C THR A 28 -6.67 21.15 -7.14
N PHE A 29 -5.62 20.97 -6.35
CA PHE A 29 -5.33 21.84 -5.21
C PHE A 29 -5.07 23.28 -5.64
N LEU A 30 -4.13 23.48 -6.58
CA LEU A 30 -3.79 24.81 -7.08
C LEU A 30 -4.96 25.45 -7.81
N GLY A 31 -5.68 24.71 -8.66
CA GLY A 31 -6.83 25.22 -9.40
C GLY A 31 -7.96 25.66 -8.48
N ALA A 32 -8.37 24.82 -7.54
CA ALA A 32 -9.39 25.17 -6.56
C ALA A 32 -8.94 26.36 -5.69
N PHE A 33 -7.69 26.36 -5.22
CA PHE A 33 -7.16 27.45 -4.41
C PHE A 33 -7.13 28.78 -5.16
N CYS A 34 -6.64 28.80 -6.41
CA CYS A 34 -6.61 30.00 -7.25
C CYS A 34 -8.01 30.58 -7.46
N ILE A 35 -9.00 29.73 -7.75
CA ILE A 35 -10.39 30.17 -7.91
C ILE A 35 -10.93 30.75 -6.60
N MET A 36 -10.73 30.06 -5.47
CA MET A 36 -11.15 30.54 -4.16
C MET A 36 -10.51 31.89 -3.81
N PHE A 37 -9.22 32.05 -4.11
CA PHE A 37 -8.49 33.29 -3.89
C PHE A 37 -9.03 34.45 -4.73
N MET A 38 -9.37 34.20 -6.00
CA MET A 38 -10.00 35.19 -6.89
C MET A 38 -11.39 35.60 -6.40
N VAL A 39 -12.16 34.69 -5.80
CA VAL A 39 -13.49 34.99 -5.27
C VAL A 39 -13.40 35.83 -3.99
N ASN A 40 -12.63 35.38 -2.99
CA ASN A 40 -12.40 36.14 -1.78
C ASN A 40 -11.10 35.72 -1.08
N ALA A 41 -10.12 36.61 -1.08
CA ALA A 41 -8.80 36.32 -0.52
C ALA A 41 -8.83 36.01 0.99
N LYS A 42 -9.69 36.70 1.78
CA LYS A 42 -9.77 36.49 3.24
C LYS A 42 -10.26 35.08 3.56
N LEU A 43 -11.35 34.64 2.92
CA LEU A 43 -11.91 33.30 3.11
C LEU A 43 -10.98 32.21 2.55
N ALA A 44 -10.27 32.49 1.45
CA ALA A 44 -9.26 31.58 0.90
C ALA A 44 -8.09 31.36 1.87
N PHE A 45 -7.56 32.41 2.51
CA PHE A 45 -6.49 32.27 3.51
C PHE A 45 -6.94 31.47 4.74
N VAL A 46 -8.15 31.71 5.23
CA VAL A 46 -8.72 30.91 6.32
C VAL A 46 -8.77 29.43 5.93
N THR A 47 -9.21 29.14 4.70
CA THR A 47 -9.23 27.75 4.21
C THR A 47 -7.82 27.18 4.08
N LEU A 48 -6.85 27.95 3.58
CA LEU A 48 -5.46 27.53 3.44
C LEU A 48 -4.81 27.17 4.79
N ILE A 49 -5.20 27.82 5.88
CA ILE A 49 -4.70 27.48 7.23
C ILE A 49 -5.32 26.16 7.71
N ILE A 50 -6.59 25.93 7.39
CA ILE A 50 -7.34 24.74 7.81
C ILE A 50 -6.90 23.48 7.03
N VAL A 51 -6.55 23.63 5.75
CA VAL A 51 -6.23 22.48 4.88
C VAL A 51 -5.04 21.64 5.37
N PRO A 52 -3.86 22.21 5.73
CA PRO A 52 -2.73 21.44 6.25
C PRO A 52 -3.09 20.62 7.49
N PHE A 53 -3.91 21.18 8.37
CA PHE A 53 -4.40 20.47 9.56
C PHE A 53 -5.26 19.26 9.18
N LEU A 54 -6.11 19.41 8.16
CA LEU A 54 -6.91 18.30 7.65
C LEU A 54 -6.06 17.26 6.94
N VAL A 55 -5.12 17.66 6.08
CA VAL A 55 -4.18 16.75 5.42
C VAL A 55 -3.47 15.91 6.47
N TRP A 56 -2.94 16.55 7.51
CA TRP A 56 -2.25 15.86 8.59
C TRP A 56 -3.13 14.82 9.30
N ILE A 57 -4.36 15.16 9.66
CA ILE A 57 -5.29 14.23 10.34
C ILE A 57 -5.66 13.05 9.43
N ILE A 58 -6.06 13.33 8.19
CA ILE A 58 -6.48 12.27 7.25
C ILE A 58 -5.31 11.33 6.96
N THR A 59 -4.13 11.87 6.66
CA THR A 59 -2.92 11.06 6.44
C THR A 59 -2.57 10.23 7.66
N TYR A 60 -2.60 10.82 8.87
CA TYR A 60 -2.35 10.07 10.11
C TYR A 60 -3.35 8.93 10.33
N CYS A 61 -4.64 9.18 10.12
CA CYS A 61 -5.67 8.15 10.25
C CYS A 61 -5.51 7.05 9.19
N ASN A 62 -5.22 7.40 7.94
CA ASN A 62 -4.98 6.46 6.85
C ASN A 62 -3.73 5.59 7.09
N MET A 63 -2.64 6.16 7.61
CA MET A 63 -1.46 5.38 7.98
C MET A 63 -1.77 4.33 9.05
N LYS A 64 -2.50 4.73 10.11
CA LYS A 64 -2.91 3.81 11.18
C LYS A 64 -3.88 2.73 10.70
N MET A 65 -4.79 3.10 9.80
CA MET A 65 -5.68 2.17 9.11
C MET A 65 -4.87 1.12 8.35
N ASN A 66 -3.90 1.56 7.53
CA ASN A 66 -3.11 0.67 6.71
C ASN A 66 -2.29 -0.32 7.55
N GLU A 67 -1.70 0.14 8.66
CA GLU A 67 -1.01 -0.72 9.62
C GLU A 67 -1.94 -1.80 10.21
N ALA A 68 -3.16 -1.42 10.60
CA ALA A 68 -4.13 -2.35 11.18
C ALA A 68 -4.61 -3.41 10.16
N TRP A 69 -4.82 -3.01 8.90
CA TRP A 69 -5.13 -3.95 7.81
C TRP A 69 -3.95 -4.85 7.50
N GLY A 70 -2.73 -4.32 7.41
CA GLY A 70 -1.52 -5.11 7.20
C GLY A 70 -1.36 -6.20 8.26
N LYS A 71 -1.59 -5.86 9.53
CA LYS A 71 -1.60 -6.85 10.62
C LYS A 71 -2.70 -7.90 10.45
N MET A 72 -3.92 -7.49 10.07
CA MET A 72 -5.01 -8.44 9.82
C MET A 72 -4.67 -9.41 8.68
N TYR A 73 -4.10 -8.90 7.58
CA TYR A 73 -3.69 -9.72 6.43
C TYR A 73 -2.53 -10.67 6.77
N GLY A 74 -1.57 -10.23 7.60
CA GLY A 74 -0.53 -11.13 8.12
C GLY A 74 -1.09 -12.26 8.96
N GLU A 75 -2.02 -11.97 9.86
CA GLU A 75 -2.61 -12.98 10.75
C GLU A 75 -3.50 -14.00 10.01
N ILE A 76 -4.23 -13.60 8.95
CA ILE A 76 -4.98 -14.56 8.11
C ILE A 76 -4.05 -15.40 7.25
N ALA A 77 -2.93 -14.84 6.77
CA ALA A 77 -1.93 -15.61 6.04
C ALA A 77 -1.33 -16.73 6.91
N GLU A 78 -1.03 -16.46 8.19
CA GLU A 78 -0.60 -17.50 9.13
C GLU A 78 -1.65 -18.60 9.35
N VAL A 79 -2.94 -18.22 9.46
CA VAL A 79 -4.02 -19.19 9.60
C VAL A 79 -4.10 -20.08 8.36
N ASN A 80 -4.04 -19.50 7.16
CA ASN A 80 -4.09 -20.24 5.90
C ASN A 80 -2.88 -21.16 5.75
N ALA A 81 -1.67 -20.68 6.04
CA ALA A 81 -0.45 -21.49 6.00
C ALA A 81 -0.55 -22.70 6.94
N ARG A 82 -1.04 -22.50 8.17
CA ARG A 82 -1.24 -23.62 9.10
C ARG A 82 -2.27 -24.63 8.59
N VAL A 83 -3.38 -24.17 8.02
CA VAL A 83 -4.39 -25.07 7.43
C VAL A 83 -3.78 -25.86 6.27
N GLU A 84 -2.99 -25.21 5.42
CA GLU A 84 -2.28 -25.86 4.31
C GLU A 84 -1.31 -26.93 4.83
N ASP A 85 -0.47 -26.61 5.82
CA ASP A 85 0.47 -27.55 6.45
C ASP A 85 -0.25 -28.76 7.09
N SER A 86 -1.30 -28.52 7.86
CA SER A 86 -2.06 -29.60 8.52
C SER A 86 -2.78 -30.50 7.52
N VAL A 87 -3.31 -29.95 6.43
CA VAL A 87 -4.01 -30.72 5.39
C VAL A 87 -3.03 -31.49 4.53
N ALA A 88 -1.91 -30.88 4.11
CA ALA A 88 -0.86 -31.55 3.36
C ALA A 88 -0.21 -32.67 4.19
N GLY A 89 -0.03 -32.45 5.49
CA GLY A 89 0.51 -33.39 6.47
C GLY A 89 -0.51 -34.31 7.13
N VAL A 90 -1.77 -34.38 6.67
CA VAL A 90 -2.86 -35.04 7.41
C VAL A 90 -2.57 -36.49 7.79
N ARG A 91 -1.88 -37.25 6.91
CA ARG A 91 -1.48 -38.63 7.20
C ARG A 91 -0.51 -38.74 8.38
N VAL A 92 0.39 -37.77 8.53
CA VAL A 92 1.36 -37.70 9.64
C VAL A 92 0.64 -37.31 10.93
N VAL A 93 -0.27 -36.34 10.87
CA VAL A 93 -1.07 -35.94 12.04
C VAL A 93 -1.88 -37.14 12.57
N GLN A 94 -2.52 -37.89 11.66
CA GLN A 94 -3.31 -39.08 12.00
C GLN A 94 -2.45 -40.25 12.48
N SER A 95 -1.26 -40.48 11.90
CA SER A 95 -0.39 -41.58 12.34
C SER A 95 0.12 -41.43 13.77
N PHE A 96 0.18 -40.19 14.27
CA PHE A 96 0.56 -39.87 15.64
C PHE A 96 -0.64 -39.48 16.53
N THR A 97 -1.88 -39.57 16.01
CA THR A 97 -3.11 -39.21 16.74
C THR A 97 -3.07 -37.80 17.37
N ASN A 98 -2.47 -36.86 16.63
CA ASN A 98 -2.15 -35.51 17.11
C ASN A 98 -3.18 -34.43 16.68
N GLU A 99 -4.39 -34.84 16.30
CA GLU A 99 -5.43 -33.91 15.80
C GLU A 99 -5.79 -32.82 16.81
N ASN A 100 -5.89 -33.19 18.10
CA ASN A 100 -6.20 -32.25 19.17
C ASN A 100 -5.12 -31.17 19.34
N TYR A 101 -3.86 -31.53 19.11
CA TYR A 101 -2.75 -30.59 19.15
C TYR A 101 -2.87 -29.56 18.01
N GLU A 102 -3.12 -30.02 16.79
CA GLU A 102 -3.30 -29.14 15.63
C GLU A 102 -4.53 -28.23 15.77
N ILE A 103 -5.65 -28.75 16.29
CA ILE A 103 -6.84 -27.96 16.60
C ILE A 103 -6.51 -26.86 17.62
N THR A 104 -5.72 -27.17 18.65
CA THR A 104 -5.32 -26.18 19.66
C THR A 104 -4.45 -25.08 19.05
N GLN A 105 -3.51 -25.44 18.17
CA GLN A 105 -2.69 -24.45 17.45
C GLN A 105 -3.56 -23.60 16.52
N PHE A 106 -4.45 -24.20 15.73
CA PHE A 106 -5.39 -23.50 14.88
C PHE A 106 -6.24 -22.49 15.67
N GLN A 107 -6.79 -22.90 16.82
CA GLN A 107 -7.57 -22.00 17.69
C GLN A 107 -6.73 -20.82 18.21
N LYS A 108 -5.44 -21.03 18.50
CA LYS A 108 -4.52 -19.96 18.92
C LYS A 108 -4.30 -18.95 17.79
N ASN A 109 -3.97 -19.41 16.57
CA ASN A 109 -3.82 -18.53 15.40
C ASN A 109 -5.14 -17.81 15.08
N ASN A 110 -6.26 -18.52 15.10
CA ASN A 110 -7.58 -17.93 14.82
C ASN A 110 -7.98 -16.86 15.87
N LYS A 111 -7.62 -17.05 17.16
CA LYS A 111 -7.82 -16.00 18.18
C LYS A 111 -6.98 -14.75 17.91
N ARG A 112 -5.73 -14.89 17.44
CA ARG A 112 -4.90 -13.75 17.04
C ARG A 112 -5.50 -13.03 15.83
N PHE A 113 -5.89 -13.77 14.80
CA PHE A 113 -6.60 -13.24 13.64
C PHE A 113 -7.88 -12.50 14.04
N ARG A 114 -8.72 -13.07 14.90
CA ARG A 114 -9.93 -12.41 15.41
C ARG A 114 -9.60 -11.08 16.10
N LYS A 115 -8.56 -11.03 16.94
CA LYS A 115 -8.13 -9.78 17.60
C LYS A 115 -7.65 -8.74 16.59
N ALA A 116 -6.85 -9.14 15.61
CA ALA A 116 -6.37 -8.24 14.56
C ALA A 116 -7.52 -7.71 13.69
N LYS A 117 -8.48 -8.56 13.32
CA LYS A 117 -9.67 -8.19 12.57
C LYS A 117 -10.55 -7.18 13.34
N LEU A 118 -10.79 -7.39 14.63
CA LEU A 118 -11.52 -6.43 15.47
C LEU A 118 -10.79 -5.09 15.58
N LEU A 119 -9.46 -5.11 15.70
CA LEU A 119 -8.65 -3.89 15.73
C LEU A 119 -8.72 -3.13 14.40
N ALA A 120 -8.63 -3.84 13.25
CA ALA A 120 -8.78 -3.26 11.93
C ALA A 120 -10.15 -2.57 11.76
N TYR A 121 -11.25 -3.25 12.11
CA TYR A 121 -12.58 -2.63 12.06
C TYR A 121 -12.74 -1.45 13.02
N LYS A 122 -12.15 -1.52 14.22
CA LYS A 122 -12.18 -0.39 15.17
C LYS A 122 -11.43 0.82 14.60
N THR A 123 -10.23 0.61 14.06
CA THR A 123 -9.46 1.67 13.41
C THR A 123 -10.17 2.20 12.16
N MET A 124 -10.90 1.33 11.44
CA MET A 124 -11.70 1.71 10.29
C MET A 124 -12.86 2.62 10.67
N ALA A 125 -13.64 2.22 11.67
CA ALA A 125 -14.73 3.04 12.18
C ALA A 125 -14.20 4.40 12.66
N LEU A 126 -13.11 4.42 13.44
CA LEU A 126 -12.50 5.66 13.92
C LEU A 126 -12.02 6.56 12.78
N THR A 127 -11.30 6.02 11.80
CA THR A 127 -10.78 6.81 10.67
C THR A 127 -11.90 7.40 9.83
N ASN A 128 -12.93 6.60 9.50
CA ASN A 128 -14.07 7.07 8.71
C ASN A 128 -14.88 8.11 9.47
N SER A 129 -15.17 7.89 10.76
CA SER A 129 -15.90 8.84 11.59
C SER A 129 -15.11 10.14 11.81
N SER A 130 -13.80 10.06 12.10
CA SER A 130 -12.95 11.23 12.29
C SER A 130 -12.82 12.06 11.01
N THR A 131 -12.59 11.41 9.86
CA THR A 131 -12.51 12.07 8.56
C THR A 131 -13.84 12.75 8.22
N TYR A 132 -14.96 12.03 8.35
CA TYR A 132 -16.28 12.59 8.09
C TYR A 132 -16.58 13.80 9.00
N MET A 133 -16.32 13.69 10.29
CA MET A 133 -16.56 14.78 11.25
C MET A 133 -15.68 16.00 10.94
N MET A 134 -14.40 15.77 10.62
CA MET A 134 -13.48 16.86 10.27
C MET A 134 -13.91 17.59 8.98
N SER A 135 -14.26 16.85 7.92
CA SER A 135 -14.76 17.45 6.68
C SER A 135 -16.00 18.31 6.93
N ARG A 136 -16.92 17.85 7.79
CA ARG A 136 -18.12 18.62 8.18
C ARG A 136 -17.78 19.86 9.00
N LEU A 137 -16.87 19.77 9.95
CA LEU A 137 -16.44 20.91 10.77
C LEU A 137 -15.82 22.02 9.92
N ILE A 138 -15.10 21.67 8.85
CA ILE A 138 -14.48 22.66 7.95
C ILE A 138 -15.53 23.35 7.10
N VAL A 139 -16.45 22.59 6.51
CA VAL A 139 -17.58 23.19 5.79
C VAL A 139 -18.37 24.11 6.72
N LEU A 140 -18.59 23.70 7.98
CA LEU A 140 -19.23 24.55 8.98
C LEU A 140 -18.42 25.82 9.27
N ALA A 141 -17.10 25.73 9.46
CA ALA A 141 -16.25 26.89 9.70
C ALA A 141 -16.29 27.88 8.53
N VAL A 142 -16.23 27.38 7.30
CA VAL A 142 -16.34 28.18 6.07
C VAL A 142 -17.73 28.81 5.96
N LEU A 143 -18.80 28.08 6.32
CA LEU A 143 -20.15 28.63 6.34
C LEU A 143 -20.32 29.74 7.38
N VAL A 144 -19.81 29.55 8.60
CA VAL A 144 -19.91 30.55 9.68
C VAL A 144 -19.14 31.82 9.32
N TYR A 145 -17.88 31.69 8.92
CA TYR A 145 -17.07 32.85 8.55
C TYR A 145 -17.52 33.48 7.23
N GLY A 146 -17.90 32.66 6.26
CA GLY A 146 -18.45 33.11 4.99
C GLY A 146 -19.79 33.84 5.14
N ALA A 147 -20.69 33.38 6.02
CA ALA A 147 -21.92 34.09 6.34
C ALA A 147 -21.66 35.46 6.97
N TRP A 148 -20.62 35.57 7.81
CA TRP A 148 -20.17 36.86 8.34
C TRP A 148 -19.68 37.80 7.22
N LEU A 149 -18.90 37.29 6.26
CA LEU A 149 -18.44 38.07 5.11
C LEU A 149 -19.58 38.51 4.19
N VAL A 150 -20.61 37.67 4.03
CA VAL A 150 -21.82 38.04 3.29
C VAL A 150 -22.57 39.15 4.03
N TYR A 151 -22.71 39.03 5.35
CA TYR A 151 -23.33 40.07 6.18
C TYR A 151 -22.57 41.40 6.12
N SER A 152 -21.23 41.37 6.08
CA SER A 152 -20.40 42.58 5.95
C SER A 152 -20.32 43.13 4.51
N GLY A 153 -21.00 42.52 3.54
CA GLY A 153 -21.01 42.94 2.14
C GLY A 153 -19.72 42.64 1.37
N GLU A 154 -18.83 41.81 1.92
CA GLU A 154 -17.54 41.44 1.31
C GLU A 154 -17.62 40.17 0.43
N LEU A 155 -18.75 39.47 0.46
CA LEU A 155 -18.99 38.23 -0.29
C LEU A 155 -20.45 38.17 -0.74
N LYS A 156 -20.73 37.68 -1.95
CA LYS A 156 -22.09 37.43 -2.43
C LYS A 156 -22.58 36.05 -1.98
N TYR A 157 -23.89 35.89 -1.87
CA TYR A 157 -24.50 34.59 -1.55
C TYR A 157 -24.07 33.48 -2.52
N GLY A 158 -24.04 33.75 -3.83
CA GLY A 158 -23.58 32.78 -4.84
C GLY A 158 -22.11 32.41 -4.70
N GLU A 159 -21.27 33.36 -4.29
CA GLU A 159 -19.84 33.15 -4.05
C GLU A 159 -19.61 32.26 -2.82
N LEU A 160 -20.41 32.41 -1.76
CA LEU A 160 -20.38 31.52 -0.60
C LEU A 160 -20.74 30.06 -0.97
N VAL A 161 -21.80 29.87 -1.75
CA VAL A 161 -22.19 28.53 -2.24
C VAL A 161 -21.06 27.91 -3.07
N GLY A 162 -20.47 28.69 -3.98
CA GLY A 162 -19.30 28.27 -4.76
C GLY A 162 -18.13 27.87 -3.87
N PHE A 163 -17.84 28.65 -2.82
CA PHE A 163 -16.79 28.36 -1.85
C PHE A 163 -16.98 26.99 -1.18
N VAL A 164 -18.19 26.68 -0.72
CA VAL A 164 -18.50 25.37 -0.12
C VAL A 164 -18.25 24.23 -1.11
N LEU A 165 -18.59 24.41 -2.39
CA LEU A 165 -18.31 23.41 -3.42
C LEU A 165 -16.81 23.21 -3.64
N TYR A 166 -16.04 24.29 -3.73
CA TYR A 166 -14.58 24.21 -3.92
C TYR A 166 -13.85 23.62 -2.70
N VAL A 167 -14.32 23.89 -1.48
CA VAL A 167 -13.79 23.24 -0.26
C VAL A 167 -13.93 21.72 -0.35
N ASN A 168 -15.06 21.21 -0.86
CA ASN A 168 -15.22 19.76 -1.04
C ASN A 168 -14.26 19.20 -2.10
N VAL A 169 -13.92 19.98 -3.13
CA VAL A 169 -12.92 19.60 -4.14
C VAL A 169 -11.53 19.47 -3.52
N LEU A 170 -11.18 20.30 -2.53
CA LEU A 170 -9.90 20.25 -1.82
C LEU A 170 -9.69 18.96 -1.00
N PHE A 171 -10.72 18.14 -0.78
CA PHE A 171 -10.57 16.84 -0.14
C PHE A 171 -10.01 15.77 -1.10
N LYS A 172 -10.27 15.87 -2.42
CA LYS A 172 -9.84 14.85 -3.40
C LYS A 172 -8.31 14.68 -3.51
N PRO A 173 -7.49 15.75 -3.53
CA PRO A 173 -6.03 15.61 -3.53
C PRO A 173 -5.48 14.75 -2.39
N ILE A 174 -6.20 14.67 -1.29
CA ILE A 174 -5.77 14.00 -0.05
C ILE A 174 -5.91 12.49 -0.18
N ASP A 175 -6.99 12.05 -0.82
CA ASP A 175 -7.16 10.64 -1.22
C ASP A 175 -6.05 10.22 -2.20
N LYS A 176 -5.72 11.10 -3.16
CA LYS A 176 -4.63 10.85 -4.12
C LYS A 176 -3.25 10.77 -3.48
N ILE A 177 -2.93 11.66 -2.55
CA ILE A 177 -1.70 11.60 -1.76
C ILE A 177 -1.64 10.29 -0.96
N SER A 178 -2.76 9.89 -0.34
CA SER A 178 -2.83 8.64 0.44
C SER A 178 -2.59 7.41 -0.45
N ALA A 179 -3.16 7.37 -1.66
CA ALA A 179 -2.94 6.30 -2.63
C ALA A 179 -1.47 6.22 -3.05
N ILE A 180 -0.82 7.36 -3.32
CA ILE A 180 0.61 7.41 -3.65
C ILE A 180 1.47 6.89 -2.49
N MET A 181 1.13 7.23 -1.23
CA MET A 181 1.85 6.74 -0.05
C MET A 181 1.80 5.21 0.10
N GLU A 182 0.76 4.56 -0.44
CA GLU A 182 0.65 3.10 -0.49
C GLU A 182 1.36 2.49 -1.70
N LEU A 183 1.17 3.08 -2.88
CA LEU A 183 1.70 2.57 -4.14
C LEU A 183 3.21 2.73 -4.27
N TYR A 184 3.77 3.83 -3.77
CA TYR A 184 5.19 4.16 -3.91
C TYR A 184 6.13 3.11 -3.27
N PRO A 185 5.97 2.72 -2.00
CA PRO A 185 6.81 1.70 -1.40
C PRO A 185 6.72 0.35 -2.12
N LYS A 186 5.51 -0.02 -2.58
CA LYS A 186 5.24 -1.29 -3.27
C LYS A 186 5.98 -1.34 -4.61
N GLY A 187 5.80 -0.33 -5.45
CA GLY A 187 6.48 -0.24 -6.75
C GLY A 187 8.00 -0.11 -6.61
N MET A 188 8.50 0.66 -5.63
CA MET A 188 9.94 0.77 -5.38
C MET A 188 10.56 -0.56 -4.90
N ALA A 189 9.84 -1.34 -4.10
CA ALA A 189 10.28 -2.66 -3.69
C ALA A 189 10.32 -3.63 -4.88
N GLY A 190 9.32 -3.58 -5.77
CA GLY A 190 9.31 -4.33 -7.03
C GLY A 190 10.48 -3.93 -7.93
N PHE A 191 10.73 -2.63 -8.10
CA PHE A 191 11.83 -2.10 -8.89
C PHE A 191 13.19 -2.59 -8.40
N LYS A 192 13.44 -2.54 -7.09
CA LYS A 192 14.67 -3.05 -6.49
C LYS A 192 14.88 -4.54 -6.78
N ARG A 193 13.84 -5.37 -6.63
CA ARG A 193 13.93 -6.81 -6.93
C ARG A 193 14.18 -7.07 -8.42
N PHE A 194 13.59 -6.26 -9.28
CA PHE A 194 13.80 -6.35 -10.73
C PHE A 194 15.24 -5.99 -11.12
N THR A 195 15.82 -4.92 -10.57
CA THR A 195 17.22 -4.57 -10.84
C THR A 195 18.18 -5.62 -10.29
N GLU A 196 17.93 -6.15 -9.09
CA GLU A 196 18.69 -7.29 -8.53
C GLU A 196 18.66 -8.53 -9.43
N LEU A 197 17.54 -8.77 -10.13
CA LEU A 197 17.43 -9.87 -11.09
C LEU A 197 18.24 -9.60 -12.36
N LEU A 198 18.19 -8.37 -12.90
CA LEU A 198 18.94 -7.98 -14.09
C LEU A 198 20.45 -7.96 -13.86
N ASP A 199 20.88 -7.55 -12.67
CA ASP A 199 22.30 -7.49 -12.30
C ASP A 199 22.89 -8.87 -11.98
N ARG A 200 22.06 -9.92 -11.95
CA ARG A 200 22.51 -11.28 -11.62
C ARG A 200 23.33 -11.85 -12.76
N THR A 201 24.60 -12.13 -12.48
CA THR A 201 25.48 -12.80 -13.44
C THR A 201 25.16 -14.30 -13.52
N PRO A 202 25.14 -14.91 -14.72
CA PRO A 202 24.96 -16.35 -14.86
C PRO A 202 26.09 -17.11 -14.16
N ASP A 203 25.74 -18.10 -13.34
CA ASP A 203 26.73 -18.94 -12.64
C ASP A 203 27.55 -19.80 -13.63
N VAL A 204 26.96 -20.12 -14.78
CA VAL A 204 27.64 -20.80 -15.89
C VAL A 204 27.69 -19.85 -17.07
N ARG A 205 28.91 -19.54 -17.52
CA ARG A 205 29.16 -18.72 -18.69
C ARG A 205 29.93 -19.54 -19.71
N ASP A 206 29.55 -19.39 -20.97
CA ASP A 206 30.35 -19.91 -22.06
C ASP A 206 31.71 -19.22 -22.10
N ARG A 207 32.73 -19.99 -22.51
CA ARG A 207 34.06 -19.44 -22.78
C ARG A 207 34.01 -18.60 -24.05
N GLU A 208 34.86 -17.58 -24.18
CA GLU A 208 34.91 -16.71 -25.37
C GLU A 208 35.07 -17.48 -26.69
N ASN A 209 35.69 -18.66 -26.66
CA ASN A 209 35.87 -19.54 -27.81
C ASN A 209 35.04 -20.84 -27.71
N ALA A 210 33.83 -20.76 -27.14
CA ALA A 210 32.91 -21.90 -27.12
C ALA A 210 32.60 -22.34 -28.57
N VAL A 211 32.71 -23.63 -28.82
CA VAL A 211 32.48 -24.21 -30.14
C VAL A 211 31.03 -24.71 -30.20
N GLU A 212 30.26 -24.25 -31.18
CA GLU A 212 28.95 -24.83 -31.47
C GLU A 212 29.12 -26.25 -32.02
N VAL A 213 28.49 -27.23 -31.38
CA VAL A 213 28.58 -28.63 -31.78
C VAL A 213 27.27 -29.05 -32.47
N PRO A 214 27.27 -29.31 -33.80
CA PRO A 214 26.05 -29.54 -34.56
C PRO A 214 25.41 -30.92 -34.33
N ALA A 215 26.20 -31.93 -33.96
CA ALA A 215 25.70 -33.27 -33.62
C ALA A 215 26.61 -33.95 -32.60
N LEU A 216 25.99 -34.62 -31.61
CA LEU A 216 26.68 -35.33 -30.53
C LEU A 216 26.44 -36.84 -30.68
N ASN A 217 27.51 -37.64 -30.59
CA ASN A 217 27.43 -39.11 -30.66
C ASN A 217 27.12 -39.78 -29.30
N GLY A 218 26.84 -39.00 -28.25
CA GLY A 218 26.44 -39.53 -26.93
C GLY A 218 27.55 -40.18 -26.08
N ASN A 219 28.81 -40.06 -26.48
CA ASN A 219 29.94 -40.57 -25.69
C ASN A 219 30.25 -39.64 -24.51
N ILE A 220 29.75 -39.98 -23.32
CA ILE A 220 29.95 -39.21 -22.08
C ILE A 220 30.98 -39.90 -21.21
N VAL A 221 32.02 -39.18 -20.79
CA VAL A 221 33.06 -39.67 -19.88
C VAL A 221 33.22 -38.68 -18.72
N PHE A 222 33.06 -39.17 -17.49
CA PHE A 222 33.37 -38.41 -16.29
C PHE A 222 34.77 -38.79 -15.83
N ASN A 223 35.71 -37.84 -15.87
CA ASN A 223 37.08 -38.08 -15.43
C ASN A 223 37.41 -37.21 -14.22
N ASN A 224 37.61 -37.85 -13.07
CA ASN A 224 38.06 -37.24 -11.82
C ASN A 224 37.24 -36.01 -11.39
N VAL A 225 35.91 -36.10 -11.51
CA VAL A 225 34.97 -35.02 -11.17
C VAL A 225 34.55 -35.14 -9.71
N SER A 226 34.80 -34.11 -8.92
CA SER A 226 34.23 -33.95 -7.57
C SER A 226 33.25 -32.78 -7.56
N SER A 227 32.00 -33.02 -7.21
CA SER A 227 31.01 -31.94 -7.02
C SER A 227 30.71 -31.74 -5.54
N ALA A 228 30.87 -30.52 -5.05
CA ALA A 228 30.35 -30.09 -3.76
C ALA A 228 29.27 -29.04 -4.01
N SER A 229 28.00 -29.43 -3.91
CA SER A 229 26.91 -28.46 -3.86
C SER A 229 26.91 -27.83 -2.46
N LEU A 230 27.11 -26.52 -2.38
CA LEU A 230 26.93 -25.76 -1.14
C LEU A 230 25.47 -25.86 -0.69
N ILE A 231 25.14 -26.90 0.07
CA ILE A 231 24.03 -26.85 1.02
C ILE A 231 24.52 -25.89 2.11
N ARG A 232 24.23 -24.60 1.95
CA ARG A 232 24.28 -23.64 3.06
C ARG A 232 23.19 -24.04 4.06
N ALA A 233 23.47 -25.07 4.85
CA ALA A 233 22.84 -25.25 6.14
C ALA A 233 23.31 -24.07 6.99
N ALA A 234 22.38 -23.17 7.30
CA ALA A 234 22.58 -22.18 8.33
C ALA A 234 22.71 -22.93 9.66
N SER A 235 23.93 -23.28 10.05
CA SER A 235 24.29 -23.61 11.43
C SER A 235 25.03 -22.40 12.01
N LEU A 236 24.26 -21.45 12.52
CA LEU A 236 24.71 -20.68 13.67
C LEU A 236 24.20 -21.44 14.90
N CYS A 237 25.16 -21.82 15.74
CA CYS A 237 25.12 -22.68 16.93
C CYS A 237 25.28 -24.19 16.66
#